data_AF-A0A0R1WUY5-F1
#
_entry.id   AF-A0A0R1WUY5-F1
#
_cell.length_a   1.000
_cell.length_b   1.000
_cell.length_c   1.000
_cell.angle_alpha   90.00
_cell.angle_beta   90.00
_cell.angle_gamma   90.00
#
_symmetry.space_group_name_H-M   'P 1'
#
loop_
_entity.id
_entity.type
_entity.pdbx_description
1 polymer ?
#
loop_
_entity_poly.entity_id
_entity_poly.type
_entity_poly.pdbx_seq_one_letter_code
_entity_poly.pdbx_strand_id
1 'polypeptide(L)'
;MYNRGKVFYGVEGLDAKNKEVYAIISENGKKISIYSKNKVIDQLKARQLVQQERNPKKITKLALGMYHNKPVWEVTYYNQNNKLCYDLLSLKDGHVMQSIQNI
;
A
#
# COMPACT_ATOMS: atom_id res chain seq x y z
N MET A 1 10.87 -21.45 -0.22
CA MET A 1 10.40 -20.38 0.70
C MET A 1 10.28 -19.10 -0.12
N TYR A 2 9.05 -18.63 -0.41
CA TYR A 2 8.85 -17.42 -1.21
C TYR A 2 9.07 -16.21 -0.30
N ASN A 3 10.33 -15.78 -0.17
CA ASN A 3 10.67 -14.59 0.57
C ASN A 3 10.02 -13.38 -0.12
N ARG A 4 8.89 -12.90 0.42
CA ARG A 4 8.41 -11.52 0.22
C ARG A 4 9.41 -10.57 0.91
N GLY A 5 10.63 -10.56 0.41
CA GLY A 5 11.82 -10.01 1.04
C GLY A 5 11.79 -8.49 1.00
N LYS A 6 11.17 -7.91 2.03
CA LYS A 6 11.53 -6.69 2.77
C LYS A 6 10.27 -6.19 3.46
N VAL A 7 10.22 -6.29 4.79
CA VAL A 7 9.16 -5.65 5.58
C VAL A 7 9.38 -4.14 5.54
N PHE A 8 8.35 -3.39 5.15
CA PHE A 8 8.39 -1.93 5.17
C PHE A 8 7.39 -1.41 6.18
N TYR A 9 7.81 -0.44 7.01
CA TYR A 9 6.93 0.25 7.93
C TYR A 9 6.55 1.60 7.33
N GLY A 10 5.24 1.81 7.13
CA GLY A 10 4.66 3.07 6.73
C GLY A 10 4.21 3.85 7.95
N VAL A 11 4.74 5.06 8.15
CA VAL A 11 4.26 5.97 9.18
C VAL A 11 3.82 7.29 8.55
N GLU A 12 2.71 7.82 9.07
CA GLU A 12 2.27 9.17 8.83
C GLU A 12 2.94 10.10 9.85
N GLY A 13 3.41 11.26 9.39
CA GLY A 13 4.00 12.25 10.28
C GLY A 13 4.23 13.59 9.59
N LEU A 14 4.96 14.45 10.29
CA LEU A 14 5.37 15.76 9.79
C LEU A 14 6.87 15.73 9.44
N ASP A 15 7.24 16.37 8.33
CA ASP A 15 8.65 16.67 8.05
C ASP A 15 9.15 17.85 8.92
N ALA A 16 10.45 18.15 8.84
CA ALA A 16 11.07 19.27 9.57
C ALA A 16 10.50 20.67 9.21
N LYS A 17 9.63 20.74 8.19
CA LYS A 17 8.94 21.95 7.74
C LYS A 17 7.43 21.88 8.02
N ASN A 18 6.99 21.01 8.93
CA ASN A 18 5.59 20.78 9.32
C ASN A 18 4.69 20.36 8.14
N LYS A 19 5.22 19.66 7.13
CA LYS A 19 4.41 19.11 6.04
C LYS A 19 4.07 17.66 6.31
N GLU A 20 2.83 17.28 6.05
CA GLU A 20 2.40 15.89 6.16
C GLU A 20 3.11 15.00 5.12
N VAL A 21 3.68 13.91 5.61
CA VAL A 21 4.42 12.95 4.81
C VAL A 21 4.07 11.51 5.19
N TYR A 22 4.28 10.61 4.23
CA TYR A 22 4.44 9.18 4.46
C TYR A 22 5.91 8.82 4.44
N ALA A 23 6.40 8.16 5.48
CA ALA A 23 7.73 7.57 5.51
C ALA A 23 7.63 6.05 5.36
N ILE A 24 8.39 5.48 4.42
CA ILE A 24 8.49 4.04 4.18
C ILE A 24 9.92 3.61 4.53
N ILE A 25 10.06 2.84 5.60
CA ILE A 25 11.34 2.42 6.16
C ILE A 25 11.63 0.99 5.72
N SER A 26 12.79 0.74 5.13
CA SER A 26 13.23 -0.62 4.82
C SER A 26 13.54 -1.42 6.09
N GLU A 27 13.28 -2.72 6.07
CA GLU A 27 13.49 -3.65 7.20
C GLU A 27 14.83 -3.49 7.95
N ASN A 28 15.93 -3.26 7.22
CA ASN A 28 17.25 -3.08 7.82
C ASN A 28 17.50 -1.67 8.41
N GLY A 29 16.48 -0.80 8.41
CA GLY A 29 16.54 0.60 8.85
C GLY A 29 17.41 1.53 7.97
N LYS A 30 18.12 1.00 6.97
CA LYS A 30 19.15 1.76 6.23
C LYS A 30 18.57 2.71 5.19
N LYS A 31 17.33 2.50 4.74
CA LYS A 31 16.68 3.34 3.74
C LYS A 31 15.31 3.80 4.22
N ILE A 32 15.15 5.12 4.28
CA ILE A 32 13.88 5.78 4.55
C ILE A 32 13.50 6.53 3.28
N SER A 33 12.30 6.27 2.76
CA SER A 33 11.74 7.00 1.62
C SER A 33 10.58 7.86 2.10
N ILE A 34 10.66 9.16 1.88
CA ILE A 34 9.66 10.14 2.36
C ILE A 34 8.86 10.66 1.16
N TYR A 35 7.54 10.63 1.28
CA TYR A 35 6.60 11.08 0.25
C TYR A 35 5.66 12.13 0.84
N SER A 36 5.56 13.29 0.22
CA SER A 36 4.61 14.32 0.67
C SER A 36 3.18 13.88 0.36
N LYS A 37 2.30 13.96 1.36
CA LYS A 37 0.91 13.49 1.23
C LYS A 37 0.13 14.18 0.10
N ASN A 38 0.43 15.43 -0.18
CA ASN A 38 -0.23 16.19 -1.24
C ASN A 38 0.15 15.75 -2.68
N LYS A 39 1.11 14.83 -2.84
CA LYS A 39 1.60 14.32 -4.13
C LYS A 39 1.23 12.85 -4.38
N VAL A 40 0.51 12.23 -3.46
CA VAL A 40 0.25 10.79 -3.43
C VAL A 40 -1.17 10.53 -2.97
N ILE A 41 -1.69 9.34 -3.25
CA ILE A 41 -3.00 8.94 -2.74
C ILE A 41 -2.89 8.54 -1.27
N ASP A 42 -3.92 8.88 -0.50
CA ASP A 42 -4.03 8.48 0.89
C ASP A 42 -4.66 7.08 1.04
N GLN A 43 -4.75 6.64 2.30
CA GLN A 43 -5.34 5.36 2.64
C GLN A 43 -6.83 5.28 2.26
N LEU A 44 -7.57 6.38 2.40
CA LEU A 44 -9.00 6.42 2.07
C LEU A 44 -9.21 6.21 0.57
N LYS A 45 -8.44 6.89 -0.27
CA LYS A 45 -8.50 6.77 -1.71
C LYS A 45 -8.12 5.35 -2.17
N ALA A 46 -7.07 4.77 -1.61
CA ALA A 46 -6.68 3.39 -1.90
C ALA A 46 -7.80 2.38 -1.55
N ARG A 47 -8.44 2.56 -0.39
CA ARG A 47 -9.60 1.76 0.02
C ARG A 47 -10.76 1.90 -0.97
N GLN A 48 -11.09 3.13 -1.35
CA GLN A 48 -12.19 3.42 -2.27
C GLN A 48 -11.96 2.78 -3.64
N LEU A 49 -10.74 2.86 -4.18
CA LEU A 49 -10.39 2.23 -5.46
C LEU A 49 -10.66 0.72 -5.42
N VAL A 50 -10.18 0.02 -4.39
CA VAL A 50 -10.45 -1.42 -4.24
C VAL A 50 -11.93 -1.70 -4.03
N GLN A 51 -12.64 -0.89 -3.25
CA GLN A 51 -14.08 -1.04 -3.05
C GLN A 51 -14.87 -0.93 -4.37
N GLN A 52 -14.52 0.06 -5.20
CA GLN A 52 -15.20 0.32 -6.48
C GLN A 52 -14.85 -0.72 -7.55
N GLU A 53 -13.57 -1.09 -7.67
CA GLU A 53 -13.10 -1.97 -8.75
C GLU A 53 -13.27 -3.46 -8.45
N ARG A 54 -13.20 -3.86 -7.16
CA ARG A 54 -13.17 -5.26 -6.75
C ARG A 54 -14.42 -5.72 -6.02
N ASN A 55 -15.24 -4.78 -5.52
CA ASN A 55 -16.40 -5.05 -4.66
C ASN A 55 -16.12 -6.14 -3.61
N PRO A 56 -15.09 -5.95 -2.76
CA PRO A 56 -14.64 -6.97 -1.82
C PRO A 56 -15.69 -7.19 -0.73
N LYS A 57 -15.79 -8.41 -0.24
CA LYS A 57 -16.60 -8.74 0.93
C LYS A 57 -16.03 -8.08 2.20
N LYS A 58 -14.70 -8.10 2.34
CA LYS A 58 -14.00 -7.49 3.47
C LYS A 58 -12.55 -7.17 3.13
N ILE A 59 -12.12 -5.94 3.37
CA ILE A 59 -10.69 -5.56 3.34
C ILE A 59 -10.07 -5.96 4.67
N THR A 60 -8.99 -6.75 4.64
CA THR A 60 -8.30 -7.30 5.82
C THR A 60 -7.01 -6.57 6.14
N LYS A 61 -6.33 -6.01 5.13
CA LYS A 61 -5.11 -5.22 5.30
C LYS A 61 -5.07 -4.08 4.31
N LEU A 62 -4.58 -2.94 4.77
CA LEU A 62 -4.28 -1.77 3.94
C LEU A 62 -3.06 -1.08 4.53
N ALA A 63 -1.90 -1.23 3.89
CA ALA A 63 -0.61 -0.77 4.43
C ALA A 63 0.29 -0.23 3.32
N LEU A 64 1.23 0.65 3.68
CA LEU A 64 2.27 1.10 2.76
C LEU A 64 3.34 0.02 2.60
N GLY A 65 3.89 -0.09 1.40
CA GLY A 65 4.96 -1.02 1.07
C GLY A 65 5.79 -0.54 -0.11
N MET A 66 6.72 -1.40 -0.55
CA MET A 66 7.49 -1.19 -1.76
C MET A 66 7.39 -2.41 -2.67
N TYR A 67 7.18 -2.16 -3.96
CA TYR A 67 7.18 -3.18 -5.00
C TYR A 67 8.12 -2.75 -6.12
N HIS A 68 9.16 -3.55 -6.40
CA HIS A 68 10.22 -3.21 -7.36
C HIS A 68 10.75 -1.77 -7.20
N ASN A 69 11.10 -1.40 -5.96
CA ASN A 69 11.57 -0.05 -5.60
C ASN A 69 10.56 1.11 -5.86
N LYS A 70 9.28 0.80 -6.12
CA LYS A 70 8.20 1.78 -6.22
C LYS A 70 7.31 1.73 -4.99
N PRO A 71 6.89 2.88 -4.42
CA PRO A 71 6.00 2.91 -3.27
C PRO A 71 4.59 2.48 -3.65
N VAL A 72 3.97 1.66 -2.81
CA VAL A 72 2.63 1.10 -3.05
C VAL A 72 1.77 1.09 -1.80
N TRP A 73 0.45 1.13 -2.01
CA TRP A 73 -0.52 0.61 -1.06
C TRP A 73 -0.72 -0.88 -1.31
N GLU A 74 -0.43 -1.68 -0.30
CA GLU A 74 -0.77 -3.09 -0.22
C GLU A 74 -2.18 -3.25 0.33
N VAL A 75 -3.10 -3.76 -0.49
CA VAL A 75 -4.48 -4.04 -0.09
C VAL A 75 -4.73 -5.54 -0.15
N THR A 76 -5.06 -6.13 1.00
CA THR A 76 -5.50 -7.54 1.07
C THR A 76 -6.97 -7.56 1.44
N TYR A 77 -7.75 -8.40 0.77
CA TYR A 77 -9.19 -8.49 0.96
C TYR A 77 -9.72 -9.88 0.64
N TYR A 78 -10.91 -10.21 1.16
CA TYR A 78 -11.69 -11.35 0.72
C TYR A 78 -12.68 -10.90 -0.36
N ASN A 79 -12.73 -11.63 -1.47
CA ASN A 79 -13.79 -11.45 -2.46
C ASN A 79 -15.12 -12.07 -1.98
N GLN A 80 -16.17 -11.96 -2.79
CA GLN A 80 -17.49 -12.49 -2.45
C GLN A 80 -17.50 -14.01 -2.24
N ASN A 81 -16.57 -14.73 -2.88
CA ASN A 81 -16.40 -16.18 -2.76
C ASN A 81 -15.49 -16.59 -1.57
N ASN A 82 -15.24 -15.68 -0.62
CA ASN A 82 -14.33 -15.88 0.52
C ASN A 82 -12.89 -16.23 0.12
N LYS A 83 -12.47 -15.95 -1.11
CA LYS A 83 -11.07 -16.17 -1.51
C LYS A 83 -10.22 -14.95 -1.17
N LEU A 84 -9.00 -15.21 -0.74
CA LEU A 84 -8.06 -14.15 -0.39
C LEU A 84 -7.50 -13.55 -1.68
N CYS A 85 -7.55 -12.22 -1.76
CA CYS A 85 -7.08 -11.44 -2.90
C CYS A 85 -6.13 -10.34 -2.41
N TYR A 86 -5.26 -9.90 -3.30
CA TYR A 86 -4.15 -9.02 -3.00
C TYR A 86 -3.91 -8.07 -4.18
N ASP A 87 -4.02 -6.77 -3.93
CA ASP A 87 -3.75 -5.72 -4.91
C ASP A 87 -2.63 -4.80 -4.40
N LEU A 88 -1.69 -4.48 -5.30
CA LEU A 88 -0.66 -3.46 -5.09
C LEU A 88 -1.02 -2.23 -5.92
N LEU A 89 -1.37 -1.14 -5.26
CA LEU A 89 -1.69 0.13 -5.91
C LEU A 89 -0.49 1.07 -5.83
N SER A 90 -0.13 1.72 -6.93
CA SER A 90 0.87 2.78 -6.94
C SER A 90 0.51 3.87 -5.92
N LEU A 91 1.43 4.21 -5.02
CA LEU A 91 1.20 5.29 -4.05
C LEU A 91 0.99 6.64 -4.74
N LYS A 92 1.55 6.82 -5.94
CA LYS A 92 1.49 8.10 -6.67
C LYS A 92 0.07 8.43 -7.16
N ASP A 93 -0.62 7.47 -7.73
CA ASP A 93 -1.83 7.68 -8.51
C ASP A 93 -2.92 6.61 -8.32
N GLY A 94 -2.62 5.54 -7.56
CA GLY A 94 -3.56 4.45 -7.31
C GLY A 94 -3.64 3.40 -8.42
N HIS A 95 -2.81 3.50 -9.47
CA HIS A 95 -2.81 2.50 -10.55
C HIS A 95 -2.42 1.11 -10.03
N VAL A 96 -3.16 0.08 -10.43
CA VAL A 96 -2.90 -1.32 -10.07
C VAL A 96 -1.59 -1.78 -10.71
N MET A 97 -0.59 -2.04 -9.87
CA MET A 97 0.72 -2.54 -10.28
C MET A 97 0.79 -4.06 -10.31
N GLN A 98 0.04 -4.73 -9.44
CA GLN A 98 -0.05 -6.19 -9.38
C GLN A 98 -1.36 -6.59 -8.70
N SER A 99 -1.97 -7.66 -9.19
CA SER A 99 -3.14 -8.28 -8.59
C SER A 99 -2.95 -9.79 -8.53
N ILE A 100 -3.18 -10.37 -7.36
CA ILE A 100 -3.24 -11.82 -7.16
C ILE A 100 -4.62 -12.11 -6.61
N GLN A 101 -5.37 -12.97 -7.31
CA GLN A 101 -6.77 -13.25 -7.00
C GLN A 101 -6.94 -14.74 -6.71
N ASN A 102 -7.92 -15.05 -5.87
CA ASN A 102 -8.36 -16.42 -5.61
C ASN A 102 -7.32 -17.34 -4.95
N ILE A 103 -6.58 -16.80 -3.96
CA ILE A 103 -5.69 -17.60 -3.09
C ILE A 103 -6.53 -18.46 -2.15
#